data_AF-W4QQ47-F1
#
_entry.id   AF-W4QQ47-F1
#
_cell.length_a   1.000
_cell.length_b   1.000
_cell.length_c   1.000
_cell.angle_alpha   90.00
_cell.angle_beta   90.00
_cell.angle_gamma   90.00
#
_symmetry.space_group_name_H-M   'P 1'
#
loop_
_entity.id
_entity.type
_entity.pdbx_description
1 polymer ?
#
loop_
_entity_poly.entity_id
_entity_poly.type
_entity_poly.pdbx_seq_one_letter_code
_entity_poly.pdbx_strand_id
1 'polypeptide(L)'
;MEQLKQWRFKEAVLMNVITAALIVLFIFYFYHSVNIRFIFFTVIVLNGIQAICIWFDLSEKKWRPFSWLNDLRSYEKEKLGTEWVKQKRNQLTSMILSVCLYFLVFVLSSALNNNFDLPFSYWFMIVFAVFLFFLNNIQLYLNSRKMDTRTSNIVQRDFRADRITQNIVLMIMGSIIVIFGVMLFQ
;
A
#
# COMPACT_ATOMS: atom_id res chain seq x y z
N MET A 1 -12.13 25.97 2.55
CA MET A 1 -10.77 25.58 2.10
C MET A 1 -9.80 25.35 3.26
N GLU A 2 -9.84 26.12 4.34
CA GLU A 2 -8.94 25.94 5.50
C GLU A 2 -9.13 24.59 6.19
N GLN A 3 -10.37 24.12 6.37
CA GLN A 3 -10.65 22.81 6.98
C GLN A 3 -10.05 21.65 6.16
N LEU A 4 -10.13 21.69 4.83
CA LEU A 4 -9.54 20.67 3.96
C LEU A 4 -8.00 20.64 4.09
N LYS A 5 -7.36 21.82 4.15
CA LYS A 5 -5.91 21.92 4.40
C LYS A 5 -5.53 21.29 5.75
N GLN A 6 -6.33 21.51 6.79
CA GLN A 6 -6.10 20.88 8.10
C GLN A 6 -6.25 19.36 8.05
N TRP A 7 -7.23 18.83 7.33
CA TRP A 7 -7.41 17.38 7.15
C TRP A 7 -6.24 16.77 6.37
N ARG A 8 -5.77 17.41 5.29
CA ARG A 8 -4.60 16.96 4.53
C ARG A 8 -3.31 17.00 5.34
N PHE A 9 -3.13 18.02 6.18
CA PHE A 9 -1.99 18.07 7.09
C PHE A 9 -2.02 16.92 8.10
N LYS A 10 -3.19 16.66 8.71
CA LYS A 10 -3.36 15.53 9.64
C LYS A 10 -3.16 14.17 8.95
N GLU A 11 -3.62 14.03 7.71
CA GLU A 11 -3.37 12.85 6.88
C GLU A 11 -1.86 12.66 6.65
N ALA A 12 -1.13 13.71 6.26
CA ALA A 12 0.30 13.64 6.05
C ALA A 12 1.08 13.29 7.32
N VAL A 13 0.73 13.89 8.46
CA VAL A 13 1.33 13.54 9.75
C VAL A 13 1.05 12.07 10.09
N LEU A 14 -0.19 11.61 9.97
CA LEU A 14 -0.56 10.24 10.28
C LEU A 14 0.19 9.23 9.38
N MET A 15 0.23 9.49 8.07
CA MET A 15 0.91 8.61 7.11
C MET A 15 2.41 8.57 7.37
N ASN A 16 3.04 9.70 7.68
CA ASN A 16 4.47 9.76 8.01
C ASN A 16 4.79 9.03 9.32
N VAL A 17 3.94 9.14 10.35
CA VAL A 17 4.10 8.40 11.60
C VAL A 17 3.98 6.89 11.36
N ILE A 18 3.00 6.44 10.58
CA ILE A 18 2.85 5.03 10.22
C ILE A 18 4.07 4.53 9.43
N THR A 19 4.53 5.28 8.43
CA THR A 19 5.72 4.92 7.64
C THR A 19 6.97 4.84 8.51
N ALA A 20 7.19 5.80 9.41
CA ALA A 20 8.31 5.77 10.34
C ALA A 20 8.24 4.56 11.27
N ALA A 21 7.06 4.23 11.81
CA ALA A 21 6.87 3.04 12.64
C ALA A 21 7.19 1.74 11.88
N LEU A 22 6.76 1.63 10.61
CA LEU A 22 7.08 0.47 9.77
C LEU A 22 8.57 0.36 9.44
N ILE A 23 9.25 1.49 9.21
CA ILE A 23 10.72 1.52 9.01
C ILE A 23 11.43 1.02 10.26
N VAL A 24 11.05 1.52 11.45
CA VAL A 24 11.64 1.10 12.73
C VAL A 24 11.42 -0.40 12.96
N LEU A 25 10.21 -0.90 12.69
CA LEU A 25 9.90 -2.32 12.78
C LEU A 25 10.77 -3.17 11.85
N PHE A 26 10.99 -2.71 10.62
CA PHE A 26 11.83 -3.40 9.65
C PHE A 26 13.31 -3.42 10.06
N ILE A 27 13.84 -2.30 10.56
CA ILE A 27 15.20 -2.21 11.10
C ILE A 27 15.35 -3.15 12.30
N PHE A 28 14.35 -3.22 13.18
CA PHE A 28 14.33 -4.14 14.31
C PHE A 28 14.42 -5.62 13.86
N TYR A 29 13.62 -6.01 12.85
CA TYR A 29 13.70 -7.37 12.30
C TYR A 29 15.07 -7.70 11.71
N PHE A 30 15.70 -6.75 11.04
CA PHE A 30 17.03 -6.95 10.50
C PHE A 30 18.10 -7.06 11.59
N TYR A 31 18.10 -6.14 12.57
CA TYR A 31 19.11 -6.12 13.63
C TYR A 31 19.10 -7.40 14.48
N HIS A 32 17.92 -7.99 14.70
CA HIS A 32 17.77 -9.23 15.45
C HIS A 32 17.85 -10.50 14.58
N SER A 33 18.21 -10.37 13.29
CA SER A 33 18.25 -11.47 12.33
C SER A 33 16.99 -12.33 12.37
N VAL A 34 15.84 -11.68 12.50
CA VAL A 34 14.55 -12.35 12.65
C VAL A 34 14.30 -13.23 11.43
N ASN A 35 13.81 -14.45 11.67
CA ASN A 35 13.52 -15.37 10.59
C ASN A 35 12.55 -14.74 9.58
N ILE A 36 12.87 -14.86 8.28
CA ILE A 36 12.12 -14.29 7.17
C ILE A 36 10.61 -14.62 7.23
N ARG A 37 10.25 -15.78 7.80
CA ARG A 37 8.85 -16.20 7.99
C ARG A 37 8.07 -15.22 8.84
N PHE A 38 8.65 -14.69 9.92
CA PHE A 38 7.97 -13.70 10.74
C PHE A 38 7.79 -12.37 10.01
N ILE A 39 8.73 -11.99 9.13
CA ILE A 39 8.60 -10.80 8.29
C ILE A 39 7.42 -10.97 7.32
N PHE A 40 7.35 -12.09 6.60
CA PHE A 40 6.22 -12.37 5.70
C PHE A 40 4.89 -12.49 6.44
N PHE A 41 4.88 -13.11 7.61
CA PHE A 41 3.69 -13.17 8.47
C PHE A 41 3.21 -11.77 8.86
N THR A 42 4.11 -10.89 9.29
CA THR A 42 3.76 -9.48 9.59
C THR A 42 3.20 -8.76 8.37
N VAL A 43 3.80 -8.94 7.20
CA VAL A 43 3.30 -8.35 5.94
C VAL A 43 1.90 -8.88 5.59
N ILE A 44 1.65 -10.18 5.77
CA ILE A 44 0.32 -10.79 5.56
C ILE A 44 -0.71 -10.15 6.49
N VAL A 45 -0.38 -10.03 7.79
CA VAL A 45 -1.28 -9.43 8.79
C VAL A 45 -1.57 -7.97 8.45
N LEU A 46 -0.54 -7.16 8.13
CA LEU A 46 -0.71 -5.76 7.78
C LEU A 46 -1.57 -5.57 6.52
N ASN A 47 -1.32 -6.34 5.45
CA ASN A 47 -2.14 -6.30 4.25
C ASN A 47 -3.57 -6.78 4.50
N GLY A 48 -3.75 -7.80 5.36
CA GLY A 48 -5.06 -8.28 5.78
C GLY A 48 -5.87 -7.21 6.52
N ILE A 49 -5.25 -6.53 7.49
CA ILE A 49 -5.86 -5.37 8.18
C ILE A 49 -6.22 -4.29 7.15
N GLN A 50 -5.31 -3.96 6.23
CA GLN A 50 -5.58 -2.96 5.20
C GLN A 50 -6.74 -3.36 4.28
N ALA A 51 -6.85 -4.63 3.89
CA ALA A 51 -7.97 -5.15 3.11
C ALA A 51 -9.30 -5.01 3.86
N ILE A 52 -9.32 -5.34 5.16
CA ILE A 52 -10.50 -5.15 6.03
C ILE A 52 -10.89 -3.67 6.11
N CYS A 53 -9.92 -2.77 6.29
CA CYS A 53 -10.13 -1.33 6.31
C CYS A 53 -10.77 -0.82 5.00
N ILE A 54 -10.28 -1.29 3.84
CA ILE A 54 -10.82 -0.94 2.52
C ILE A 54 -12.23 -1.53 2.35
N TRP A 55 -12.46 -2.74 2.84
CA TRP A 55 -13.77 -3.37 2.78
C TRP A 55 -14.81 -2.59 3.60
N PHE A 56 -14.47 -2.13 4.81
CA PHE A 56 -15.33 -1.24 5.58
C PHE A 56 -15.53 0.13 4.90
N ASP A 57 -14.52 0.63 4.18
CA ASP A 57 -14.69 1.80 3.32
C ASP A 57 -15.70 1.52 2.18
N LEU A 58 -15.73 0.33 1.59
CA LEU A 58 -16.73 -0.02 0.58
C LEU A 58 -18.14 -0.21 1.17
N SER A 59 -18.24 -0.70 2.41
CA SER A 59 -19.52 -0.92 3.10
C SER A 59 -20.16 0.34 3.70
N GLU A 60 -19.62 1.54 3.43
CA GLU A 60 -20.14 2.82 3.92
C GLU A 60 -20.20 2.97 5.46
N LYS A 61 -19.62 2.03 6.21
CA LYS A 61 -19.57 2.10 7.67
C LYS A 61 -18.62 3.19 8.13
N LYS A 62 -19.01 3.95 9.16
CA LYS A 62 -18.11 4.84 9.89
C LYS A 62 -17.34 3.99 10.91
N TRP A 63 -16.10 3.65 10.58
CA TRP A 63 -15.26 2.76 11.40
C TRP A 63 -13.95 3.41 11.83
N ARG A 64 -13.57 4.54 11.21
CA ARG A 64 -12.27 5.17 11.44
C ARG A 64 -12.24 5.85 12.81
N PRO A 65 -11.12 5.76 13.54
CA PRO A 65 -11.01 6.24 14.93
C PRO A 65 -11.11 7.76 15.05
N PHE A 66 -10.73 8.50 14.00
CA PHE A 66 -10.80 9.96 13.99
C PHE A 66 -11.92 10.46 13.08
N SER A 67 -12.75 11.38 13.57
CA SER A 67 -13.87 11.97 12.83
C SER A 67 -13.43 12.60 11.49
N TRP A 68 -12.33 13.35 11.51
CA TRP A 68 -11.78 14.03 10.32
C TRP A 68 -11.41 13.08 9.18
N LEU A 69 -11.12 11.81 9.47
CA LEU A 69 -10.86 10.81 8.42
C LEU A 69 -12.14 10.39 7.70
N ASN A 70 -13.28 10.37 8.39
CA ASN A 70 -14.57 10.10 7.77
C ASN A 70 -15.03 11.29 6.92
N ASP A 71 -14.76 12.52 7.37
CA ASP A 71 -15.08 13.73 6.61
C ASP A 71 -14.23 13.83 5.33
N LEU A 72 -12.93 13.58 5.43
CA LEU A 72 -12.03 13.51 4.28
C LEU A 72 -12.47 12.43 3.28
N ARG A 73 -12.88 11.26 3.77
CA ARG A 73 -13.40 10.17 2.93
C ARG A 73 -14.68 10.58 2.19
N SER A 74 -15.61 11.24 2.88
CA SER A 74 -16.85 11.73 2.26
C SER A 74 -16.54 12.71 1.13
N TYR A 75 -15.61 13.65 1.37
CA TYR A 75 -15.12 14.59 0.35
C TYR A 75 -14.52 13.87 -0.87
N GLU A 76 -13.63 12.89 -0.65
CA GLU A 76 -13.00 12.14 -1.74
C GLU A 76 -14.02 11.33 -2.54
N LYS A 77 -15.00 10.72 -1.86
CA LYS A 77 -16.08 9.97 -2.50
C LYS A 77 -16.95 10.87 -3.36
N GLU A 78 -17.33 12.04 -2.87
CA GLU A 78 -18.11 13.03 -3.61
C GLU A 78 -17.38 13.48 -4.88
N LYS A 79 -16.07 13.74 -4.77
CA LYS A 79 -15.26 14.26 -5.89
C LYS A 79 -15.02 13.22 -6.98
N LEU A 80 -14.72 11.98 -6.59
CA LEU A 80 -14.43 10.87 -7.50
C LEU A 80 -15.68 10.12 -7.98
N GLY A 81 -16.81 10.25 -7.29
CA GLY A 81 -18.06 9.60 -7.64
C GLY A 81 -17.91 8.09 -7.82
N THR A 82 -18.32 7.58 -8.98
CA THR A 82 -18.27 6.13 -9.29
C THR A 82 -16.84 5.60 -9.43
N GLU A 83 -15.86 6.44 -9.76
CA GLU A 83 -14.45 6.01 -9.87
C GLU A 83 -13.85 5.73 -8.49
N TRP A 84 -14.39 6.33 -7.42
CA TRP A 84 -13.99 6.02 -6.03
C TRP A 84 -14.22 4.55 -5.69
N VAL A 85 -15.42 4.04 -6.01
CA VAL A 85 -15.80 2.64 -5.75
C VAL A 85 -14.92 1.70 -6.57
N LYS A 86 -14.68 2.01 -7.85
CA LYS A 86 -13.81 1.21 -8.71
C LYS A 86 -12.37 1.17 -8.19
N GLN A 87 -11.85 2.31 -7.76
CA GLN A 87 -10.51 2.39 -7.18
C GLN A 87 -10.41 1.57 -5.89
N LYS A 88 -11.37 1.69 -4.98
CA LYS A 88 -11.38 0.93 -3.72
C LYS A 88 -11.55 -0.56 -3.95
N ARG A 89 -12.39 -0.98 -4.91
CA ARG A 89 -12.48 -2.40 -5.31
C ARG A 89 -11.18 -2.91 -5.90
N ASN A 90 -10.53 -2.16 -6.78
CA ASN A 90 -9.24 -2.55 -7.33
C ASN A 90 -8.18 -2.68 -6.22
N GLN A 91 -8.13 -1.70 -5.32
CA GLN A 91 -7.23 -1.72 -4.17
C GLN A 91 -7.49 -2.95 -3.29
N LEU A 92 -8.76 -3.28 -3.02
CA LEU A 92 -9.13 -4.47 -2.26
C LEU A 92 -8.65 -5.76 -2.97
N THR A 93 -8.92 -5.89 -4.27
CA THR A 93 -8.48 -7.06 -5.05
C THR A 93 -6.96 -7.19 -5.05
N SER A 94 -6.22 -6.09 -5.26
CA SER A 94 -4.76 -6.08 -5.21
C SER A 94 -4.24 -6.47 -3.82
N MET A 95 -4.88 -6.01 -2.74
CA MET A 95 -4.49 -6.36 -1.37
C MET A 95 -4.75 -7.84 -1.06
N ILE A 96 -5.89 -8.38 -1.50
CA ILE A 96 -6.19 -9.82 -1.36
C ILE A 96 -5.18 -10.66 -2.15
N LEU A 97 -4.87 -10.27 -3.39
CA LEU A 97 -3.87 -10.95 -4.21
C LEU A 97 -2.49 -10.91 -3.54
N SER A 98 -2.10 -9.75 -3.02
CA SER A 98 -0.87 -9.56 -2.24
C SER A 98 -0.82 -10.52 -1.05
N VAL A 99 -1.90 -10.61 -0.25
CA VAL A 99 -2.02 -11.56 0.87
C VAL A 99 -1.84 -13.00 0.39
N CYS A 100 -2.50 -13.41 -0.69
CA CYS A 100 -2.37 -14.76 -1.24
C CYS A 100 -0.93 -15.06 -1.69
N LEU A 101 -0.27 -14.12 -2.37
CA LEU A 101 1.10 -14.28 -2.84
C LEU A 101 2.08 -14.37 -1.67
N TYR A 102 1.98 -13.48 -0.69
CA TYR A 102 2.84 -13.55 0.49
C TYR A 102 2.57 -14.78 1.34
N PHE A 103 1.31 -15.26 1.41
CA PHE A 103 0.98 -16.51 2.07
C PHE A 103 1.59 -17.72 1.34
N LEU A 104 1.56 -17.74 0.01
CA LEU A 104 2.23 -18.77 -0.79
C LEU A 104 3.74 -18.77 -0.52
N VAL A 105 4.37 -17.59 -0.54
CA VAL A 105 5.81 -17.45 -0.21
C VAL A 105 6.09 -17.89 1.22
N PHE A 106 5.23 -17.56 2.18
CA PHE A 106 5.34 -17.99 3.57
C PHE A 106 5.32 -19.52 3.68
N VAL A 107 4.38 -20.20 3.02
CA VAL A 107 4.30 -21.67 2.99
C VAL A 107 5.51 -22.27 2.27
N LEU A 108 5.91 -21.76 1.11
CA LEU A 108 7.06 -22.30 0.36
C LEU A 108 8.40 -22.06 1.09
N SER A 109 8.52 -20.95 1.82
CA SER A 109 9.66 -20.69 2.69
C SER A 109 9.72 -21.67 3.88
N SER A 110 8.67 -22.48 4.12
CA SER A 110 8.72 -23.54 5.11
C SER A 110 9.75 -24.62 4.78
N ALA A 111 10.01 -24.82 3.49
CA ALA A 111 10.97 -25.80 2.98
C ALA A 111 12.42 -25.27 2.91
N LEU A 112 12.62 -23.95 3.03
CA LEU A 112 13.92 -23.31 2.96
C LEU A 112 14.31 -22.79 4.35
N ASN A 113 15.42 -23.27 4.89
CA ASN A 113 15.94 -22.84 6.19
C ASN A 113 16.71 -21.52 6.03
N ASN A 114 16.00 -20.46 5.62
CA ASN A 114 16.61 -19.18 5.31
C ASN A 114 16.38 -18.21 6.47
N ASN A 115 17.40 -18.01 7.31
CA ASN A 115 17.45 -16.81 8.14
C ASN A 115 17.52 -15.58 7.22
N PHE A 116 17.06 -14.44 7.71
CA PHE A 116 17.16 -13.16 6.98
C PHE A 116 18.60 -12.61 7.05
N ASP A 117 19.58 -13.44 6.70
CA ASP A 117 20.99 -13.08 6.50
C ASP A 117 21.15 -12.61 5.05
N LEU A 118 20.55 -11.47 4.74
CA LEU A 118 20.89 -10.77 3.52
C LEU A 118 22.23 -10.07 3.74
N PRO A 119 23.21 -10.23 2.83
CA PRO A 119 24.52 -9.57 2.93
C PRO A 119 24.44 -8.07 2.60
N PHE A 120 23.34 -7.40 2.94
CA PHE A 120 23.17 -5.98 2.72
C PHE A 120 23.77 -5.19 3.87
N SER A 121 24.55 -4.17 3.54
CA SER A 121 25.11 -3.28 4.55
C SER A 121 24.01 -2.48 5.25
N TYR A 122 24.24 -2.12 6.51
CA TYR A 122 23.35 -1.22 7.26
C TYR A 122 23.07 0.10 6.51
N TRP A 123 24.06 0.61 5.78
CA TRP A 123 23.91 1.80 4.93
C TRP A 123 22.90 1.61 3.81
N PHE A 124 22.88 0.45 3.16
CA PHE A 124 21.88 0.14 2.14
C PHE A 124 20.46 0.22 2.71
N MET A 125 20.24 -0.26 3.94
CA MET A 125 18.94 -0.22 4.58
C MET A 125 18.48 1.18 4.94
N ILE A 126 19.38 2.02 5.45
CA ILE A 126 19.06 3.44 5.72
C ILE A 126 18.68 4.14 4.42
N VAL A 127 19.48 3.99 3.36
CA VAL A 127 19.20 4.61 2.05
C VAL A 127 17.86 4.14 1.51
N PHE A 128 17.58 2.83 1.59
CA PHE A 128 16.30 2.27 1.16
C PHE A 128 15.13 2.79 2.00
N ALA A 129 15.27 2.91 3.32
CA ALA A 129 14.24 3.47 4.20
C ALA A 129 13.94 4.94 3.89
N VAL A 130 14.99 5.77 3.69
CA VAL A 130 14.84 7.19 3.30
C VAL A 130 14.16 7.29 1.93
N PHE A 131 14.55 6.44 0.99
CA PHE A 131 13.94 6.38 -0.33
C PHE A 131 12.44 6.04 -0.26
N LEU A 132 12.06 5.01 0.51
CA LEU A 132 10.65 4.66 0.72
C LEU A 132 9.87 5.79 1.40
N PHE A 133 10.46 6.43 2.41
CA PHE A 133 9.85 7.58 3.08
C PHE A 133 9.57 8.72 2.10
N PHE A 134 10.54 9.03 1.23
CA PHE A 134 10.39 10.06 0.21
C PHE A 134 9.33 9.72 -0.83
N LEU A 135 9.33 8.48 -1.33
CA LEU A 135 8.30 8.00 -2.27
C LEU A 135 6.89 8.12 -1.69
N ASN A 136 6.69 7.74 -0.42
CA ASN A 136 5.40 7.85 0.24
C ASN A 136 4.92 9.31 0.32
N ASN A 137 5.83 10.24 0.66
CA ASN A 137 5.51 11.67 0.72
C ASN A 137 5.19 12.26 -0.66
N ILE A 138 5.94 11.88 -1.71
CA ILE A 138 5.62 12.29 -3.08
C ILE A 138 4.24 11.79 -3.48
N GLN A 139 3.96 10.51 -3.26
CA GLN A 139 2.68 9.91 -3.62
C GLN A 139 1.51 10.62 -2.93
N LEU A 140 1.65 10.89 -1.63
CA LEU A 140 0.64 11.61 -0.86
C LEU A 140 0.42 13.03 -1.39
N TYR A 141 1.50 13.75 -1.69
CA TYR A 141 1.43 15.11 -2.24
C TYR A 141 0.76 15.12 -3.62
N LEU A 142 1.17 14.23 -4.53
CA LEU A 142 0.60 14.14 -5.87
C LEU A 142 -0.89 13.80 -5.83
N ASN A 143 -1.29 12.83 -4.99
CA ASN A 143 -2.70 12.45 -4.84
C ASN A 143 -3.53 13.60 -4.27
N SER A 144 -3.05 14.25 -3.21
CA SER A 144 -3.73 15.39 -2.60
C SER A 144 -3.86 16.55 -3.59
N ARG A 145 -2.80 16.90 -4.30
CA ARG A 145 -2.82 17.97 -5.32
C ARG A 145 -3.75 17.63 -6.48
N LYS A 146 -3.69 16.39 -6.99
CA LYS A 146 -4.55 15.91 -8.08
C LYS A 146 -6.02 15.95 -7.68
N MET A 147 -6.34 15.53 -6.46
CA MET A 147 -7.69 15.64 -5.91
C MET A 147 -8.08 17.09 -5.73
N ASP A 148 -7.31 17.92 -5.05
CA ASP A 148 -7.79 19.20 -4.55
C ASP A 148 -7.86 20.29 -5.65
N THR A 149 -6.98 20.27 -6.64
CA THR A 149 -6.86 21.34 -7.66
C THR A 149 -7.73 21.15 -8.91
N ARG A 150 -8.12 19.92 -9.25
CA ARG A 150 -8.82 19.62 -10.51
C ARG A 150 -10.33 19.52 -10.33
N THR A 151 -11.08 19.88 -11.37
CA THR A 151 -12.54 19.69 -11.45
C THR A 151 -12.88 18.20 -11.45
N SER A 152 -14.01 17.82 -10.86
CA SER A 152 -14.45 16.42 -10.70
C SER A 152 -14.31 15.57 -11.97
N ASN A 153 -14.77 16.07 -13.12
CA ASN A 153 -14.69 15.36 -14.40
C ASN A 153 -13.24 15.05 -14.83
N ILE A 154 -12.32 15.98 -14.60
CA ILE A 154 -10.91 15.82 -14.94
C ILE A 154 -10.25 14.81 -13.99
N VAL A 155 -10.52 14.94 -12.68
CA VAL A 155 -10.05 13.99 -11.66
C VAL A 155 -10.48 12.56 -12.02
N GLN A 156 -11.77 12.36 -12.30
CA GLN A 156 -12.29 11.03 -12.64
C GLN A 156 -11.61 10.43 -13.87
N ARG A 157 -11.37 11.23 -14.92
CA ARG A 157 -10.66 10.77 -16.12
C ARG A 157 -9.24 10.33 -15.82
N ASP A 158 -8.51 11.13 -15.04
CA ASP A 158 -7.12 10.84 -14.74
C ASP A 158 -6.97 9.63 -13.81
N PHE A 159 -7.86 9.43 -12.84
CA PHE A 159 -7.86 8.22 -12.00
C PHE A 159 -8.27 6.97 -12.80
N ARG A 160 -9.12 7.12 -13.81
CA ARG A 160 -9.42 6.04 -14.76
C ARG A 160 -8.18 5.65 -15.57
N ALA A 161 -7.43 6.62 -16.07
CA ALA A 161 -6.19 6.38 -16.81
C ALA A 161 -5.15 5.66 -15.94
N ASP A 162 -4.90 6.17 -14.73
CA ASP A 162 -3.99 5.55 -13.77
C ASP A 162 -4.36 4.08 -13.50
N ARG A 163 -5.67 3.78 -13.34
CA ARG A 163 -6.13 2.40 -13.13
C ARG A 163 -5.82 1.50 -14.32
N ILE A 164 -6.01 1.98 -15.54
CA ILE A 164 -5.71 1.21 -16.75
C ILE A 164 -4.21 0.88 -16.78
N THR A 165 -3.36 1.88 -16.51
CA THR A 165 -1.91 1.68 -16.43
C THR A 165 -1.53 0.68 -15.33
N GLN A 166 -2.10 0.78 -14.14
CA GLN A 166 -1.87 -0.16 -13.04
C GLN A 166 -2.25 -1.60 -13.41
N ASN A 167 -3.39 -1.79 -14.08
CA ASN A 167 -3.83 -3.11 -14.51
C ASN A 167 -2.89 -3.71 -15.57
N ILE A 168 -2.40 -2.89 -16.51
CA ILE A 168 -1.43 -3.32 -17.51
C ILE A 168 -0.11 -3.75 -16.84
N VAL A 169 0.39 -2.97 -15.87
CA VAL A 169 1.60 -3.31 -15.12
C VAL A 169 1.42 -4.61 -14.34
N LEU A 170 0.30 -4.78 -13.65
CA LEU A 170 -0.04 -6.01 -12.93
C LEU A 170 -0.08 -7.22 -13.85
N MET A 171 -0.68 -7.07 -15.05
CA MET A 171 -0.72 -8.14 -16.04
C MET A 171 0.68 -8.53 -16.52
N ILE A 172 1.53 -7.55 -16.84
CA ILE A 172 2.92 -7.80 -17.27
C ILE A 172 3.71 -8.50 -16.16
N MET A 173 3.63 -7.99 -14.92
CA MET A 173 4.30 -8.63 -13.77
C MET A 173 3.81 -10.06 -13.54
N GLY A 174 2.50 -10.29 -13.62
CA GLY A 174 1.91 -11.63 -13.51
C GLY A 174 2.44 -12.58 -14.57
N SER A 175 2.51 -12.16 -15.83
CA SER A 175 3.07 -12.95 -16.92
C SER A 175 4.54 -13.30 -16.69
N ILE A 176 5.36 -12.36 -16.20
CA ILE A 176 6.78 -12.61 -15.90
C ILE A 176 6.92 -13.65 -14.78
N ILE A 177 6.14 -13.54 -13.71
CA ILE A 177 6.18 -14.48 -12.59
C ILE A 177 5.80 -15.89 -13.04
N VAL A 178 4.77 -16.04 -13.89
CA VAL A 178 4.36 -17.34 -14.42
C VAL A 178 5.45 -17.95 -15.30
N ILE A 179 6.03 -17.15 -16.21
CA ILE A 179 7.11 -17.63 -17.11
C ILE A 179 8.34 -18.05 -16.29
N PHE A 180 8.79 -17.22 -15.34
CA PHE A 180 9.91 -17.57 -14.46
C PHE A 180 9.61 -18.78 -13.58
N GLY A 181 8.38 -18.89 -13.06
CA GLY A 181 7.95 -20.05 -12.31
C GLY A 181 8.04 -21.33 -13.15
N VAL A 182 7.49 -21.33 -14.36
CA VAL A 182 7.57 -22.50 -15.26
C VAL A 182 9.01 -22.85 -15.61
N MET A 183 9.88 -21.87 -15.82
CA MET A 183 11.30 -22.11 -16.13
C MET A 183 12.12 -22.64 -14.95
N LEU A 184 11.77 -22.30 -13.71
CA LEU A 184 12.49 -22.76 -12.51
C LEU A 184 12.02 -24.15 -12.00
N PHE A 185 10.84 -24.59 -12.43
CA PHE A 185 10.26 -25.90 -12.07
C PHE A 185 10.30 -26.93 -13.22
N GLN A 186 11.03 -26.64 -14.30
CA GLN A 186 11.49 -27.60 -15.32
C GLN A 186 12.96 -27.94 -15.07
#